data_AF-A0A1F8NC82-F1
#
_entry.id   AF-A0A1F8NC82-F1
#
_cell.length_a   1.000
_cell.length_b   1.000
_cell.length_c   1.000
_cell.angle_alpha   90.00
_cell.angle_beta   90.00
_cell.angle_gamma   90.00
#
_symmetry.space_group_name_H-M   'P 1'
#
loop_
_entity.id
_entity.type
_entity.pdbx_description
1 polymer ?
#
loop_
_entity_poly.entity_id
_entity_poly.type
_entity_poly.pdbx_seq_one_letter_code
_entity_poly.pdbx_strand_id
1 'polypeptide(L)'
;MITIEPIDTHKRSDVIRFFRIPFPIFSGNKQWVPPMWGDLSLQLNRKKHPFFEHSDADFFIAVKDGADAGRIAVLENKPYNRYHDRKLASFFLFETVDDPQVAKALFEAAFAWARERGLNGMQGPKGFGPLDGYGMLVDGFEHRQTMMMSSYNHAYYPRLVEALGFRKEVDFITCAIPREKFTFPERVYRLAERVQKRGTFRVLQFKSNKDMMAWIPKFIDTYNKTFVKNWEYYPLSDREVNFVVDNITQLINYDFMKIIAHEDAVVGFVIAFPDVSSALQRIRGYVSPFSFLDAIPSPWALIDILREV
;
A
#
# COMPACT_ATOMS: atom_id res chain seq x y z
N MET A 1 -1.81 27.78 19.24
CA MET A 1 -3.14 27.70 18.58
C MET A 1 -3.06 26.63 17.50
N ILE A 2 -4.07 25.75 17.39
CA ILE A 2 -4.14 24.72 16.33
C ILE A 2 -5.25 25.11 15.36
N THR A 3 -4.93 25.15 14.06
CA THR A 3 -5.89 25.36 12.99
C THR A 3 -5.89 24.16 12.04
N ILE A 4 -7.06 23.82 11.50
CA ILE A 4 -7.20 22.79 10.48
C ILE A 4 -7.44 23.46 9.13
N GLU A 5 -6.62 23.10 8.15
CA GLU A 5 -6.66 23.63 6.80
C GLU A 5 -7.00 22.52 5.81
N PRO A 6 -8.11 22.62 5.04
CA PRO A 6 -8.39 21.69 3.97
C PRO A 6 -7.44 21.92 2.79
N ILE A 7 -7.06 20.83 2.12
CA ILE A 7 -6.20 20.88 0.93
C ILE A 7 -7.04 21.06 -0.33
N ASP A 8 -6.71 22.09 -1.11
CA ASP A 8 -7.22 22.21 -2.47
C ASP A 8 -6.39 21.34 -3.43
N THR A 9 -6.95 20.19 -3.79
CA THR A 9 -6.32 19.24 -4.72
C THR A 9 -6.06 19.80 -6.14
N HIS A 10 -6.65 20.95 -6.49
CA HIS A 10 -6.37 21.63 -7.76
C HIS A 10 -5.14 22.53 -7.68
N LYS A 11 -4.69 22.88 -6.47
CA LYS A 11 -3.48 23.70 -6.25
C LYS A 11 -2.28 22.80 -6.01
N ARG A 12 -1.33 22.84 -6.95
CA ARG A 12 -0.08 22.07 -6.86
C ARG A 12 0.70 22.36 -5.58
N SER A 13 0.69 23.60 -5.09
CA SER A 13 1.33 24.00 -3.83
C SER A 13 0.82 23.21 -2.63
N ASP A 14 -0.50 23.01 -2.56
CA ASP A 14 -1.17 22.38 -1.44
C ASP A 14 -0.90 20.87 -1.43
N VAL A 15 -0.92 20.25 -2.61
CA VAL A 15 -0.51 18.84 -2.81
C VAL A 15 0.95 18.63 -2.40
N ILE A 16 1.86 19.54 -2.79
CA ILE A 16 3.28 19.47 -2.39
C ILE A 16 3.42 19.64 -0.87
N ARG A 17 2.69 20.58 -0.27
CA ARG A 17 2.70 20.79 1.19
C ARG A 17 2.25 19.53 1.92
N PHE A 18 1.12 18.95 1.51
CA PHE A 18 0.62 17.69 2.06
C PHE A 18 1.64 16.54 1.93
N PHE A 19 2.31 16.41 0.78
CA PHE A 19 3.37 15.42 0.57
C PHE A 19 4.56 15.59 1.52
N ARG A 20 4.94 16.84 1.84
CA ARG A 20 6.17 17.16 2.57
C ARG A 20 6.08 17.01 4.09
N ILE A 21 4.89 17.06 4.66
CA ILE A 21 4.66 16.99 6.12
C ILE A 21 5.37 15.82 6.84
N PRO A 22 5.42 14.59 6.29
CA PRO A 22 6.05 13.47 6.99
C PRO A 22 7.57 13.63 7.13
N PHE A 23 8.23 14.33 6.21
CA PHE A 23 9.68 14.43 6.18
C PHE A 23 10.30 14.99 7.47
N PRO A 24 9.84 16.15 8.00
CA PRO A 24 10.31 16.61 9.30
C PRO A 24 9.87 15.68 10.45
N ILE A 25 8.66 15.10 10.40
CA ILE A 25 8.13 14.21 11.45
C ILE A 25 8.99 12.94 11.59
N PHE A 26 9.45 12.37 10.49
CA PHE A 26 10.32 11.18 10.47
C PHE A 26 11.81 11.50 10.37
N SER A 27 12.20 12.76 10.58
CA SER A 27 13.62 13.15 10.51
C SER A 27 14.47 12.30 11.46
N GLY A 28 15.53 11.69 10.92
CA GLY A 28 16.43 10.79 11.67
C GLY A 28 15.93 9.36 11.87
N ASN A 29 14.69 9.04 11.49
CA ASN A 29 14.19 7.66 11.54
C ASN A 29 14.78 6.84 10.37
N LYS A 30 15.56 5.80 10.70
CA LYS A 30 16.24 4.94 9.72
C LYS A 30 15.32 3.90 9.07
N GLN A 31 14.16 3.64 9.63
CA GLN A 31 13.24 2.59 9.20
C GLN A 31 12.10 3.10 8.34
N TRP A 32 11.77 4.39 8.46
CA TRP A 32 10.77 5.03 7.63
C TRP A 32 11.20 5.12 6.17
N VAL A 33 10.28 4.80 5.27
CA VAL A 33 10.49 4.89 3.82
C VAL A 33 9.53 5.96 3.28
N PRO A 34 10.04 7.01 2.62
CA PRO A 34 9.20 8.09 2.11
C PRO A 34 8.31 7.59 0.97
N PRO A 35 7.04 8.04 0.91
CA PRO A 35 6.17 7.72 -0.22
C PRO A 35 6.75 8.29 -1.52
N MET A 36 6.48 7.63 -2.65
CA MET A 36 6.80 8.21 -3.96
C MET A 36 5.87 9.40 -4.25
N TRP A 37 6.46 10.49 -4.76
CA TRP A 37 5.68 11.65 -5.20
C TRP A 37 4.65 11.27 -6.26
N GLY A 38 5.01 10.39 -7.20
CA GLY A 38 4.11 9.91 -8.24
C GLY A 38 2.81 9.33 -7.67
N ASP A 39 2.94 8.37 -6.75
CA ASP A 39 1.81 7.67 -6.14
C ASP A 39 0.97 8.60 -5.27
N LEU A 40 1.61 9.35 -4.36
CA LEU A 40 0.88 10.23 -3.45
C LEU A 40 0.18 11.37 -4.20
N SER A 41 0.84 11.99 -5.19
CA SER A 41 0.20 13.04 -5.99
C SER A 41 -0.95 12.51 -6.85
N LEU A 42 -0.90 11.23 -7.24
CA LEU A 42 -1.97 10.55 -7.95
C LEU A 42 -3.16 10.27 -7.03
N GLN A 43 -2.94 9.83 -5.78
CA GLN A 43 -4.00 9.68 -4.76
C GLN A 43 -4.77 10.99 -4.51
N LEU A 44 -4.11 12.15 -4.62
CA LEU A 44 -4.77 13.46 -4.50
C LEU A 44 -5.40 13.94 -5.83
N ASN A 45 -5.22 13.21 -6.94
CA ASN A 45 -5.70 13.61 -8.25
C ASN A 45 -7.09 13.05 -8.57
N ARG A 46 -8.12 13.86 -8.28
CA ARG A 46 -9.53 13.54 -8.50
C ARG A 46 -9.91 13.16 -9.93
N LYS A 47 -9.14 13.59 -10.95
CA LYS A 47 -9.44 13.32 -12.35
C LYS A 47 -8.79 12.04 -12.86
N LYS A 48 -7.63 11.69 -12.31
CA LYS A 48 -6.81 10.57 -12.82
C LYS A 48 -7.01 9.28 -12.02
N HIS A 49 -7.17 9.40 -10.70
CA HIS A 49 -7.26 8.22 -9.84
C HIS A 49 -8.67 7.61 -9.89
N PRO A 50 -8.81 6.31 -10.21
CA PRO A 50 -10.11 5.67 -10.46
C PRO A 50 -11.05 5.67 -9.25
N PHE A 51 -10.51 5.69 -8.02
CA PHE A 51 -11.30 5.81 -6.79
C PHE A 51 -12.35 6.93 -6.84
N PHE A 52 -12.03 8.08 -7.43
CA PHE A 52 -12.92 9.24 -7.46
C PHE A 52 -14.08 9.12 -8.46
N GLU A 53 -14.14 8.05 -9.25
CA GLU A 53 -15.27 7.79 -10.14
C GLU A 53 -16.51 7.32 -9.37
N HIS A 54 -16.31 6.76 -8.18
CA HIS A 54 -17.39 6.20 -7.36
C HIS A 54 -17.35 6.63 -5.90
N SER A 55 -16.26 7.23 -5.43
CA SER A 55 -16.00 7.53 -4.02
C SER A 55 -15.42 8.93 -3.83
N ASP A 56 -15.42 9.38 -2.58
CA ASP A 56 -14.98 10.73 -2.22
C ASP A 56 -13.86 10.67 -1.18
N ALA A 57 -12.96 11.64 -1.24
CA ALA A 57 -11.93 11.84 -0.22
C ALA A 57 -11.62 13.33 -0.07
N ASP A 58 -11.21 13.73 1.12
CA ASP A 58 -10.65 15.04 1.43
C ASP A 58 -9.43 14.91 2.32
N PHE A 59 -8.61 15.96 2.35
CA PHE A 59 -7.31 15.96 2.99
C PHE A 59 -7.19 17.21 3.86
N PHE A 60 -6.67 17.04 5.07
CA PHE A 60 -6.51 18.12 6.02
C PHE A 60 -5.07 18.19 6.53
N ILE A 61 -4.61 19.40 6.80
CA ILE A 61 -3.37 19.70 7.50
C ILE A 61 -3.74 20.33 8.84
N ALA A 62 -3.02 19.97 9.90
CA ALA A 62 -3.04 20.69 11.15
C ALA A 62 -1.83 21.61 11.23
N VAL A 63 -2.08 22.89 11.48
CA VAL A 63 -1.05 23.90 11.71
C VAL A 63 -1.05 24.26 13.18
N LYS A 64 0.10 24.10 13.84
CA LYS A 64 0.31 24.48 15.23
C LYS A 64 1.36 25.57 15.30
N ASP A 65 0.97 26.72 15.84
CA ASP A 65 1.87 27.87 16.06
C ASP A 65 2.63 28.28 14.78
N GLY A 66 1.94 28.23 13.63
CA GLY A 66 2.46 28.60 12.32
C GLY A 66 3.25 27.52 11.58
N ALA A 67 3.42 26.32 12.16
CA ALA A 67 4.11 25.20 11.53
C ALA A 67 3.16 24.03 11.24
N ASP A 68 3.37 23.36 10.10
CA ASP A 68 2.64 22.14 9.75
C ASP A 68 3.00 21.02 10.75
N ALA A 69 2.01 20.61 11.55
CA ALA A 69 2.17 19.68 12.66
C ALA A 69 1.58 18.29 12.39
N GLY A 70 0.77 18.15 11.34
CA GLY A 70 0.25 16.87 10.92
C GLY A 70 -0.67 16.96 9.71
N ARG A 71 -1.06 15.78 9.19
CA ARG A 71 -1.96 15.61 8.06
C ARG A 71 -2.85 14.39 8.24
N ILE A 72 -3.99 14.37 7.56
CA ILE A 72 -4.87 13.21 7.47
C ILE A 72 -5.62 13.24 6.13
N ALA A 73 -5.80 12.08 5.51
CA ALA A 73 -6.78 11.86 4.47
C ALA A 73 -8.01 11.19 5.07
N VAL A 74 -9.20 11.62 4.67
CA VAL A 74 -10.47 10.97 5.00
C VAL A 74 -11.16 10.57 3.71
N LEU A 75 -11.73 9.37 3.68
CA LEU A 75 -12.28 8.74 2.49
C LEU A 75 -13.64 8.10 2.79
N GLU A 76 -14.53 8.09 1.79
CA GLU A 76 -15.72 7.24 1.77
C GLU A 76 -15.60 6.29 0.59
N ASN A 77 -15.26 5.02 0.85
CA ASN A 77 -15.29 4.00 -0.19
C ASN A 77 -16.71 3.45 -0.35
N LYS A 78 -17.47 4.00 -1.31
CA LYS A 78 -18.89 3.66 -1.51
C LYS A 78 -19.10 2.21 -1.95
N PRO A 79 -18.31 1.63 -2.88
CA PRO A 79 -18.39 0.20 -3.19
C PRO A 79 -18.17 -0.71 -1.99
N TYR A 80 -17.16 -0.41 -1.16
CA TYR A 80 -16.90 -1.16 0.07
C TYR A 80 -18.09 -1.09 1.04
N ASN A 81 -18.60 0.13 1.29
CA ASN A 81 -19.76 0.35 2.14
C ASN A 81 -21.01 -0.42 1.64
N ARG A 82 -21.27 -0.42 0.32
CA ARG A 82 -22.37 -1.20 -0.27
C ARG A 82 -22.18 -2.70 -0.15
N TYR A 83 -20.96 -3.19 -0.41
CA TYR A 83 -20.67 -4.63 -0.38
C TYR A 83 -20.79 -5.21 1.03
N HIS A 84 -20.35 -4.45 2.05
CA HIS A 84 -20.36 -4.90 3.45
C HIS A 84 -21.60 -4.47 4.25
N ASP A 85 -22.54 -3.75 3.63
CA ASP A 85 -23.68 -3.12 4.31
C ASP A 85 -23.23 -2.26 5.51
N ARG A 86 -22.40 -1.26 5.22
CA ARG A 86 -21.75 -0.36 6.17
C ARG A 86 -21.88 1.10 5.74
N LYS A 87 -21.64 2.01 6.68
CA LYS A 87 -21.60 3.47 6.47
C LYS A 87 -20.34 4.05 7.12
N LEU A 88 -19.18 3.56 6.70
CA LEU A 88 -17.90 3.91 7.30
C LEU A 88 -17.16 4.95 6.47
N ALA A 89 -16.57 5.92 7.16
CA ALA A 89 -15.41 6.63 6.65
C ALA A 89 -14.15 5.78 6.86
N SER A 90 -13.13 6.00 6.04
CA SER A 90 -11.79 5.51 6.28
C SER A 90 -10.83 6.68 6.46
N PHE A 91 -9.80 6.53 7.30
CA PHE A 91 -8.69 7.48 7.33
C PHE A 91 -7.44 6.86 6.70
N PHE A 92 -6.57 7.69 6.13
CA PHE A 92 -5.31 7.26 5.54
C PHE A 92 -4.30 8.41 5.54
N LEU A 93 -3.03 8.12 5.21
CA LEU A 93 -1.93 9.11 5.20
C LEU A 93 -1.84 9.96 6.48
N PHE A 94 -2.31 9.43 7.62
CA PHE A 94 -2.29 10.12 8.89
C PHE A 94 -0.86 10.23 9.37
N GLU A 95 -0.39 11.46 9.56
CA GLU A 95 0.92 11.74 10.13
C GLU A 95 0.81 12.92 11.07
N THR A 96 1.45 12.85 12.23
CA THR A 96 1.36 13.92 13.23
C THR A 96 2.63 13.93 14.07
N VAL A 97 2.98 15.11 14.59
CA VAL A 97 3.89 15.19 15.74
C VAL A 97 3.28 14.48 16.95
N ASP A 98 4.12 14.14 17.94
CA ASP A 98 3.70 13.53 19.20
C ASP A 98 2.95 14.55 20.11
N ASP A 99 1.75 14.91 19.67
CA ASP A 99 0.86 15.83 20.36
C ASP A 99 -0.61 15.35 20.25
N PRO A 100 -1.21 14.90 21.35
CA PRO A 100 -2.62 14.49 21.40
C PRO A 100 -3.60 15.56 20.91
N GLN A 101 -3.30 16.85 21.07
CA GLN A 101 -4.19 17.93 20.63
C GLN A 101 -4.20 18.06 19.10
N VAL A 102 -3.05 17.85 18.45
CA VAL A 102 -2.93 17.88 16.98
C VAL A 102 -3.66 16.69 16.37
N ALA A 103 -3.43 15.49 16.91
CA ALA A 103 -4.12 14.28 16.49
C ALA A 103 -5.65 14.42 16.65
N LYS A 104 -6.10 14.89 17.83
CA LYS A 104 -7.51 15.15 18.09
C LYS A 104 -8.12 16.12 17.08
N ALA A 105 -7.47 17.24 16.80
CA ALA A 105 -7.99 18.24 15.86
C ALA A 105 -8.12 17.68 14.43
N LEU A 106 -7.14 16.89 13.95
CA LEU A 106 -7.21 16.22 12.64
C LEU A 106 -8.38 15.25 12.56
N PHE A 107 -8.56 14.41 13.58
CA PHE A 107 -9.64 13.44 13.62
C PHE A 107 -11.01 14.10 13.82
N GLU A 108 -11.12 15.19 14.59
CA GLU A 108 -12.38 15.93 14.71
C GLU A 108 -12.85 16.49 13.36
N ALA A 109 -11.93 17.00 12.54
CA ALA A 109 -12.24 17.41 11.17
C ALA A 109 -12.66 16.23 10.29
N ALA A 110 -11.95 15.10 10.37
CA ALA A 110 -12.32 13.89 9.65
C ALA A 110 -13.69 13.31 10.10
N PHE A 111 -14.01 13.37 11.39
CA PHE A 111 -15.30 12.95 11.93
C PHE A 111 -16.42 13.90 11.51
N ALA A 112 -16.18 15.21 11.48
CA ALA A 112 -17.14 16.18 10.96
C ALA A 112 -17.45 15.90 9.48
N TRP A 113 -16.41 15.72 8.67
CA TRP A 113 -16.52 15.34 7.26
C TRP A 113 -17.37 14.08 7.05
N ALA A 114 -17.16 13.06 7.89
CA ALA A 114 -17.89 11.80 7.83
C ALA A 114 -19.38 11.98 8.21
N ARG A 115 -19.66 12.71 9.29
CA ARG A 115 -21.03 12.97 9.76
C ARG A 115 -21.85 13.75 8.74
N GLU A 116 -21.27 14.76 8.10
CA GLU A 116 -21.92 15.53 7.03
C GLU A 116 -22.38 14.66 5.86
N ARG A 117 -21.72 13.51 5.65
CA ARG A 117 -22.03 12.53 4.60
C ARG A 117 -22.91 11.38 5.09
N GLY A 118 -23.41 11.45 6.33
CA GLY A 118 -24.26 10.41 6.91
C GLY A 118 -23.51 9.10 7.23
N LEU A 119 -22.18 9.15 7.32
CA LEU A 119 -21.35 8.03 7.78
C LEU A 119 -21.38 7.99 9.31
N ASN A 120 -21.42 6.78 9.87
CA ASN A 120 -21.66 6.55 11.31
C ASN A 120 -20.50 5.85 12.03
N GLY A 121 -19.38 5.63 11.33
CA GLY A 121 -18.16 5.09 11.92
C GLY A 121 -16.94 5.45 11.09
N MET A 122 -15.76 5.19 11.65
CA MET A 122 -14.48 5.39 10.98
C MET A 122 -13.55 4.22 11.23
N GLN A 123 -12.83 3.79 10.19
CA GLN A 123 -11.82 2.74 10.27
C GLN A 123 -10.52 3.17 9.58
N GLY A 124 -9.42 2.48 9.83
CA GLY A 124 -8.17 2.70 9.11
C GLY A 124 -6.94 2.53 9.98
N PRO A 125 -5.73 2.80 9.45
CA PRO A 125 -5.48 3.32 8.10
C PRO A 125 -5.98 2.41 6.96
N LYS A 126 -6.71 2.97 5.98
CA LYS A 126 -7.17 2.27 4.77
C LYS A 126 -7.24 3.25 3.58
N GLY A 127 -6.44 3.00 2.55
CA GLY A 127 -6.25 3.87 1.40
C GLY A 127 -7.29 3.78 0.28
N PHE A 128 -6.88 4.23 -0.90
CA PHE A 128 -7.67 4.38 -2.13
C PHE A 128 -7.76 3.09 -2.95
N GLY A 129 -6.83 2.15 -2.75
CA GLY A 129 -6.74 0.90 -3.50
C GLY A 129 -6.25 -0.29 -2.67
N PRO A 130 -6.28 -1.50 -3.25
CA PRO A 130 -5.87 -2.73 -2.57
C PRO A 130 -4.38 -2.78 -2.22
N LEU A 131 -3.55 -1.95 -2.87
CA LEU A 131 -2.10 -1.92 -2.73
C LEU A 131 -1.57 -0.74 -1.92
N ASP A 132 -2.43 0.10 -1.35
CA ASP A 132 -1.96 1.27 -0.58
C ASP A 132 -1.43 0.89 0.82
N GLY A 133 -1.67 -0.35 1.25
CA GLY A 133 -1.35 -0.81 2.59
C GLY A 133 -2.44 -0.50 3.61
N TYR A 134 -2.46 -1.32 4.66
CA TYR A 134 -3.51 -1.31 5.67
C TYR A 134 -2.92 -1.32 7.07
N GLY A 135 -3.68 -0.73 7.98
CA GLY A 135 -3.39 -0.81 9.41
C GLY A 135 -2.29 0.15 9.84
N MET A 136 -2.03 0.11 11.14
CA MET A 136 -1.04 0.93 11.82
C MET A 136 -0.03 -0.03 12.46
N LEU A 137 1.26 0.29 12.34
CA LEU A 137 2.32 -0.47 12.97
C LEU A 137 2.19 -0.36 14.49
N VAL A 138 2.04 -1.52 15.15
CA VAL A 138 1.93 -1.66 16.61
C VAL A 138 3.10 -2.44 17.20
N ASP A 139 3.86 -3.17 16.38
CA ASP A 139 5.03 -3.95 16.74
C ASP A 139 6.01 -4.01 15.54
N GLY A 140 7.30 -4.24 15.80
CA GLY A 140 8.34 -4.32 14.77
C GLY A 140 8.92 -2.98 14.31
N PHE A 141 8.92 -1.95 15.17
CA PHE A 141 9.46 -0.61 14.87
C PHE A 141 10.97 -0.59 14.59
N GLU A 142 11.69 -1.66 14.91
CA GLU A 142 13.10 -1.87 14.59
C GLU A 142 13.33 -2.31 13.14
N HIS A 143 12.28 -2.70 12.42
CA HIS A 143 12.35 -3.16 11.05
C HIS A 143 12.01 -2.03 10.07
N ARG A 144 12.79 -1.93 8.98
CA ARG A 144 12.48 -1.02 7.88
C ARG A 144 11.11 -1.36 7.30
N GLN A 145 10.36 -0.34 6.90
CA GLN A 145 9.19 -0.52 6.07
C GLN A 145 9.55 -1.31 4.80
N THR A 146 9.11 -2.56 4.72
CA THR A 146 9.36 -3.43 3.57
C THR A 146 8.15 -3.42 2.66
N MET A 147 8.37 -3.23 1.36
CA MET A 147 7.32 -3.04 0.35
C MET A 147 6.47 -1.78 0.56
N MET A 148 6.02 -1.20 -0.57
CA MET A 148 5.15 -0.01 -0.57
C MET A 148 3.78 -0.27 0.07
N MET A 149 3.38 -1.53 0.17
CA MET A 149 2.10 -1.97 0.72
C MET A 149 2.11 -2.11 2.26
N SER A 150 3.24 -1.89 2.92
CA SER A 150 3.30 -1.91 4.39
C SER A 150 3.25 -0.49 4.93
N SER A 151 2.47 -0.24 5.97
CA SER A 151 2.46 1.03 6.68
C SER A 151 3.58 1.10 7.72
N TYR A 152 4.19 2.28 7.89
CA TYR A 152 5.16 2.55 8.96
C TYR A 152 4.80 3.88 9.62
N ASN A 153 4.65 3.85 10.94
CA ASN A 153 4.39 5.03 11.77
C ASN A 153 5.31 5.04 12.99
N HIS A 154 5.38 6.18 13.67
CA HIS A 154 6.04 6.24 14.97
C HIS A 154 5.24 5.45 16.03
N ALA A 155 5.95 4.95 17.05
CA ALA A 155 5.38 4.11 18.11
C ALA A 155 4.32 4.81 18.98
N TYR A 156 4.25 6.14 18.94
CA TYR A 156 3.21 6.88 19.65
C TYR A 156 1.88 6.97 18.89
N TYR A 157 1.80 6.62 17.60
CA TYR A 157 0.55 6.77 16.85
C TYR A 157 -0.60 5.89 17.40
N PRO A 158 -0.38 4.61 17.76
CA PRO A 158 -1.46 3.78 18.31
C PRO A 158 -2.13 4.41 19.53
N ARG A 159 -1.35 4.91 20.51
CA ARG A 159 -1.92 5.57 21.70
C ARG A 159 -2.71 6.83 21.36
N LEU A 160 -2.33 7.57 20.31
CA LEU A 160 -3.04 8.78 19.88
C LEU A 160 -4.42 8.43 19.32
N VAL A 161 -4.54 7.39 18.50
CA VAL A 161 -5.83 7.00 17.93
C VAL A 161 -6.70 6.25 18.94
N GLU A 162 -6.13 5.43 19.81
CA GLU A 162 -6.86 4.76 20.88
C GLU A 162 -7.50 5.76 21.86
N ALA A 163 -6.81 6.87 22.17
CA ALA A 163 -7.35 7.96 22.98
C ALA A 163 -8.58 8.65 22.35
N LEU A 164 -8.79 8.48 21.04
CA LEU A 164 -9.94 8.99 20.29
C LEU A 164 -11.06 7.95 20.14
N GLY A 165 -10.91 6.78 20.77
CA GLY A 165 -11.92 5.72 20.80
C GLY A 165 -11.75 4.65 19.71
N PHE A 166 -10.68 4.70 18.91
CA PHE A 166 -10.35 3.61 17.99
C PHE A 166 -10.01 2.35 18.76
N ARG A 167 -10.38 1.20 18.19
CA ARG A 167 -10.07 -0.13 18.72
C ARG A 167 -9.52 -0.99 17.60
N LYS A 168 -8.72 -1.98 17.98
CA LYS A 168 -8.18 -2.95 17.03
C LYS A 168 -9.31 -3.76 16.38
N GLU A 169 -9.30 -3.79 15.05
CA GLU A 169 -10.29 -4.51 14.23
C GLU A 169 -9.70 -5.81 13.65
N VAL A 170 -8.51 -5.72 13.05
CA VAL A 170 -7.84 -6.82 12.35
C VAL A 170 -6.33 -6.70 12.48
N ASP A 171 -5.63 -7.83 12.54
CA ASP A 171 -4.17 -7.89 12.53
C ASP A 171 -3.66 -8.17 11.12
N PHE A 172 -2.68 -7.38 10.68
CA PHE A 172 -1.87 -7.66 9.49
C PHE A 172 -0.47 -8.09 9.95
N ILE A 173 -0.08 -9.32 9.65
CA ILE A 173 1.17 -9.91 10.13
C ILE A 173 2.17 -9.98 8.97
N THR A 174 3.25 -9.23 9.09
CA THR A 174 4.39 -9.35 8.18
C THR A 174 5.36 -10.41 8.70
N CYS A 175 5.67 -11.40 7.86
CA CYS A 175 6.63 -12.45 8.20
C CYS A 175 7.92 -12.27 7.41
N ALA A 176 9.06 -12.36 8.09
CA ALA A 176 10.38 -12.36 7.48
C ALA A 176 10.97 -13.77 7.51
N ILE A 177 11.50 -14.22 6.38
CA ILE A 177 12.18 -15.51 6.25
C ILE A 177 13.61 -15.23 5.80
N PRO A 178 14.62 -15.35 6.69
CA PRO A 178 16.01 -15.21 6.29
C PRO A 178 16.39 -16.36 5.34
N ARG A 179 16.79 -16.03 4.11
CA ARG A 179 17.12 -17.01 3.06
C ARG A 179 18.12 -18.08 3.52
N GLU A 180 19.14 -17.66 4.27
CA GLU A 180 20.19 -18.50 4.85
C GLU A 180 19.64 -19.56 5.84
N LYS A 181 18.53 -19.24 6.51
CA LYS A 181 17.92 -20.08 7.54
C LYS A 181 16.72 -20.87 7.02
N PHE A 182 16.44 -20.79 5.71
CA PHE A 182 15.27 -21.39 5.13
C PHE A 182 15.63 -22.44 4.09
N THR A 183 15.25 -23.68 4.40
CA THR A 183 15.27 -24.81 3.49
C THR A 183 13.89 -25.46 3.53
N PHE A 184 13.36 -25.82 2.35
CA PHE A 184 12.12 -26.57 2.32
C PHE A 184 12.36 -28.00 2.85
N PRO A 185 11.43 -28.57 3.62
CA PRO A 185 11.53 -29.98 4.02
C PRO A 185 11.57 -30.90 2.80
N GLU A 186 12.37 -31.97 2.85
CA GLU A 186 12.51 -32.96 1.76
C GLU A 186 11.16 -33.54 1.28
N ARG A 187 10.18 -33.62 2.17
CA ARG A 187 8.81 -34.03 1.83
C ARG A 187 8.16 -33.10 0.79
N VAL A 188 8.42 -31.80 0.84
CA VAL A 188 7.89 -30.80 -0.10
C VAL A 188 8.47 -31.02 -1.49
N TYR A 189 9.80 -31.20 -1.59
CA TYR A 189 10.47 -31.50 -2.86
C TYR A 189 9.91 -32.79 -3.50
N ARG A 190 9.81 -33.88 -2.73
CA ARG A 190 9.24 -35.16 -3.22
C ARG A 190 7.76 -35.08 -3.61
N LEU A 191 7.00 -34.17 -3.02
CA LEU A 191 5.62 -33.92 -3.44
C LEU A 191 5.58 -33.15 -4.76
N ALA A 192 6.37 -32.08 -4.86
CA ALA A 192 6.47 -31.28 -6.08
C ALA A 192 6.90 -32.12 -7.28
N GLU A 193 7.90 -32.99 -7.12
CA GLU A 193 8.36 -33.90 -8.18
C GLU A 193 7.25 -34.87 -8.63
N ARG A 194 6.50 -35.46 -7.69
CA ARG A 194 5.37 -36.35 -8.01
C ARG A 194 4.26 -35.61 -8.76
N VAL A 195 3.97 -34.37 -8.36
CA VAL A 195 2.96 -33.54 -9.02
C VAL A 195 3.41 -33.17 -10.44
N GLN A 196 4.69 -32.81 -10.62
CA GLN A 196 5.27 -32.52 -11.93
C GLN A 196 5.24 -33.74 -12.86
N LYS A 197 5.61 -34.93 -12.36
CA LYS A 197 5.57 -36.18 -13.15
C LYS A 197 4.18 -36.56 -13.64
N ARG A 198 3.12 -36.20 -12.91
CA ARG A 198 1.73 -36.44 -13.33
C ARG A 198 1.32 -35.54 -14.51
N GLY A 199 1.97 -34.40 -14.70
CA GLY A 199 1.71 -33.48 -15.82
C GLY A 199 0.36 -32.75 -15.76
N THR A 200 -0.40 -32.91 -14.67
CA THR A 200 -1.75 -32.33 -14.52
C THR A 200 -1.73 -30.81 -14.37
N PHE A 201 -0.69 -30.25 -13.74
CA PHE A 201 -0.52 -28.82 -13.56
C PHE A 201 0.64 -28.29 -14.39
N ARG A 202 0.50 -27.06 -14.88
CA ARG A 202 1.56 -26.34 -15.60
C ARG A 202 1.95 -25.09 -14.83
N VAL A 203 3.24 -24.94 -14.55
CA VAL A 203 3.78 -23.65 -14.10
C VAL A 203 3.97 -22.79 -15.35
N LEU A 204 3.20 -21.70 -15.44
CA LEU A 204 3.30 -20.76 -16.53
C LEU A 204 4.61 -19.98 -16.42
N GLN A 205 5.31 -19.88 -17.53
CA GLN A 205 6.50 -19.05 -17.68
C GLN A 205 6.23 -17.99 -18.73
N PHE A 206 6.55 -16.75 -18.42
CA PHE A 206 6.31 -15.61 -19.31
C PHE A 206 7.64 -15.13 -19.88
N LYS A 207 7.67 -14.91 -21.19
CA LYS A 207 8.84 -14.36 -21.91
C LYS A 207 8.65 -12.89 -22.29
N SER A 208 7.41 -12.40 -22.24
CA SER A 208 7.05 -11.03 -22.58
C SER A 208 5.78 -10.58 -21.86
N ASN A 209 5.58 -9.26 -21.78
CA ASN A 209 4.36 -8.66 -21.24
C ASN A 209 3.14 -9.12 -22.03
N LYS A 210 3.24 -9.24 -23.36
CA LYS A 210 2.14 -9.68 -24.21
C LYS A 210 1.64 -11.08 -23.83
N ASP A 211 2.56 -12.00 -23.56
CA ASP A 211 2.20 -13.37 -23.16
C ASP A 211 1.51 -13.39 -21.80
N MET A 212 1.98 -12.56 -20.87
CA MET A 212 1.41 -12.42 -19.53
C MET A 212 0.02 -11.78 -19.56
N MET A 213 -0.17 -10.72 -20.36
CA MET A 213 -1.44 -10.02 -20.52
C MET A 213 -2.57 -10.93 -21.01
N ALA A 214 -2.26 -11.98 -21.78
CA ALA A 214 -3.26 -12.98 -22.19
C ALA A 214 -3.84 -13.79 -21.02
N TRP A 215 -3.13 -13.88 -19.90
CA TRP A 215 -3.55 -14.59 -18.69
C TRP A 215 -4.19 -13.68 -17.63
N ILE A 216 -4.04 -12.37 -17.75
CA ILE A 216 -4.56 -11.38 -16.79
C ILE A 216 -6.06 -11.56 -16.50
N PRO A 217 -6.96 -11.75 -17.49
CA PRO A 217 -8.38 -11.96 -17.20
C PRO A 217 -8.64 -13.20 -16.32
N LYS A 218 -7.95 -14.30 -16.62
CA LYS A 218 -8.05 -15.56 -15.85
C LYS A 218 -7.45 -15.41 -14.44
N PHE A 219 -6.37 -14.65 -14.33
CA PHE A 219 -5.75 -14.31 -13.05
C PHE A 219 -6.68 -13.45 -12.18
N ILE A 220 -7.28 -12.39 -12.73
CA ILE A 220 -8.23 -11.52 -12.02
C ILE A 220 -9.44 -12.31 -11.52
N ASP A 221 -10.01 -13.18 -12.37
CA ASP A 221 -11.11 -14.06 -11.96
C ASP A 221 -10.71 -14.95 -10.77
N THR A 222 -9.51 -15.54 -10.83
CA THR A 222 -8.99 -16.38 -9.73
C THR A 222 -8.71 -15.56 -8.47
N TYR A 223 -8.12 -14.37 -8.61
CA TYR A 223 -7.85 -13.44 -7.51
C TYR A 223 -9.16 -13.07 -6.79
N ASN A 224 -10.19 -12.66 -7.55
CA ASN A 224 -11.49 -12.29 -7.01
C ASN A 224 -12.16 -13.46 -6.28
N LYS A 225 -12.11 -14.68 -6.85
CA LYS A 225 -12.65 -15.89 -6.20
C LYS A 225 -11.90 -16.25 -4.91
N THR A 226 -10.60 -15.98 -4.87
CA THR A 226 -9.74 -16.32 -3.72
C THR A 226 -9.96 -15.35 -2.56
N PHE A 227 -10.01 -14.05 -2.85
CA PHE A 227 -10.01 -13.00 -1.82
C PHE A 227 -11.39 -12.45 -1.46
N VAL A 228 -12.49 -13.02 -2.01
CA VAL A 228 -13.87 -12.56 -1.73
C VAL A 228 -14.24 -12.53 -0.23
N LYS A 229 -13.53 -13.31 0.60
CA LYS A 229 -13.71 -13.39 2.06
C LYS A 229 -12.71 -12.55 2.85
N ASN A 230 -11.76 -11.89 2.21
CA ASN A 230 -10.82 -11.01 2.90
C ASN A 230 -11.54 -9.80 3.48
N TRP A 231 -11.07 -9.31 4.62
CA TRP A 231 -11.66 -8.18 5.34
C TRP A 231 -11.70 -6.90 4.48
N GLU A 232 -10.66 -6.69 3.68
CA GLU A 232 -10.50 -5.52 2.84
C GLU A 232 -11.32 -5.57 1.55
N TYR A 233 -11.79 -6.76 1.14
CA TYR A 233 -12.33 -7.04 -0.18
C TYR A 233 -13.59 -6.24 -0.49
N TYR A 234 -13.68 -5.78 -1.73
CA TYR A 234 -14.90 -5.38 -2.41
C TYR A 234 -14.68 -5.58 -3.91
N PRO A 235 -15.74 -5.77 -4.71
CA PRO A 235 -15.59 -5.91 -6.15
C PRO A 235 -15.04 -4.60 -6.76
N LEU A 236 -13.83 -4.66 -7.31
CA LEU A 236 -13.20 -3.55 -8.02
C LEU A 236 -13.88 -3.32 -9.37
N SER A 237 -13.95 -2.07 -9.81
CA SER A 237 -14.35 -1.74 -11.19
C SER A 237 -13.26 -2.13 -12.20
N ASP A 238 -13.64 -2.32 -13.46
CA ASP A 238 -12.68 -2.63 -14.55
C ASP A 238 -11.54 -1.62 -14.62
N ARG A 239 -11.82 -0.33 -14.35
CA ARG A 239 -10.79 0.71 -14.33
C ARG A 239 -9.84 0.58 -13.14
N GLU A 240 -10.33 0.25 -11.95
CA GLU A 240 -9.47 -0.03 -10.80
C GLU A 240 -8.60 -1.26 -11.03
N VAL A 241 -9.17 -2.30 -11.64
CA VAL A 241 -8.43 -3.51 -12.03
C VAL A 241 -7.31 -3.15 -13.01
N ASN A 242 -7.61 -2.41 -14.08
CA ASN A 242 -6.60 -1.97 -15.04
C ASN A 242 -5.53 -1.09 -14.39
N PHE A 243 -5.93 -0.18 -13.50
CA PHE A 243 -5.01 0.67 -12.75
C PHE A 243 -4.04 -0.12 -11.89
N VAL A 244 -4.54 -1.15 -11.18
CA VAL A 244 -3.71 -2.05 -10.38
C VAL A 244 -2.76 -2.87 -11.28
N VAL A 245 -3.27 -3.42 -12.38
CA VAL A 245 -2.47 -4.18 -13.35
C VAL A 245 -1.36 -3.32 -13.95
N ASP A 246 -1.64 -2.08 -14.35
CA ASP A 246 -0.67 -1.16 -14.93
C ASP A 246 0.44 -0.79 -13.93
N ASN A 247 0.08 -0.57 -12.66
CA ASN A 247 1.05 -0.29 -11.60
C ASN A 247 1.92 -1.51 -11.28
N ILE A 248 1.32 -2.70 -11.19
CA ILE A 248 2.06 -3.95 -10.97
C ILE A 248 3.00 -4.22 -12.14
N THR A 249 2.55 -4.06 -13.39
CA THR A 249 3.33 -4.37 -14.61
C THR A 249 4.64 -3.59 -14.68
N GLN A 250 4.70 -2.38 -14.13
CA GLN A 250 5.93 -1.59 -14.04
C GLN A 250 6.96 -2.18 -13.06
N LEU A 251 6.52 -3.02 -12.13
CA LEU A 251 7.34 -3.65 -11.10
C LEU A 251 7.52 -5.17 -11.33
N ILE A 252 6.90 -5.74 -12.38
CA ILE A 252 6.97 -7.17 -12.65
C ILE A 252 8.39 -7.56 -13.06
N ASN A 253 8.93 -8.52 -12.32
CA ASN A 253 9.97 -9.41 -12.79
C ASN A 253 9.34 -10.80 -13.00
N TYR A 254 9.37 -11.33 -14.23
CA TYR A 254 8.75 -12.62 -14.54
C TYR A 254 9.36 -13.79 -13.75
N ASP A 255 10.60 -13.66 -13.28
CA ASP A 255 11.23 -14.67 -12.44
C ASP A 255 10.57 -14.77 -11.07
N PHE A 256 9.98 -13.69 -10.58
CA PHE A 256 9.28 -13.60 -9.29
C PHE A 256 7.79 -13.86 -9.36
N MET A 257 7.24 -14.10 -10.55
CA MET A 257 5.83 -14.46 -10.74
C MET A 257 5.72 -15.92 -11.15
N LYS A 258 4.98 -16.72 -10.39
CA LYS A 258 4.66 -18.12 -10.70
C LYS A 258 3.16 -18.28 -10.70
N ILE A 259 2.59 -18.61 -11.85
CA ILE A 259 1.17 -18.93 -12.00
C ILE A 259 1.06 -20.42 -12.31
N ILE A 260 0.17 -21.12 -11.60
CA ILE A 260 -0.13 -22.53 -11.80
C ILE A 260 -1.46 -22.62 -12.53
N ALA A 261 -1.45 -23.31 -13.67
CA ALA A 261 -2.63 -23.61 -14.44
C ALA A 261 -2.99 -25.11 -14.38
N HIS A 262 -4.28 -25.40 -14.36
CA HIS A 262 -4.85 -26.71 -14.64
C HIS A 262 -5.74 -26.56 -15.86
N GLU A 263 -5.41 -27.26 -16.95
CA GLU A 263 -6.02 -27.02 -18.26
C GLU A 263 -5.94 -25.52 -18.65
N ASP A 264 -7.09 -24.89 -18.86
CA ASP A 264 -7.21 -23.47 -19.20
C ASP A 264 -7.52 -22.56 -18.00
N ALA A 265 -7.57 -23.10 -16.78
CA ALA A 265 -7.88 -22.34 -15.58
C ALA A 265 -6.61 -22.03 -14.76
N VAL A 266 -6.53 -20.82 -14.21
CA VAL A 266 -5.53 -20.48 -13.18
C VAL A 266 -6.04 -21.04 -11.85
N VAL A 267 -5.18 -21.81 -11.17
CA VAL A 267 -5.54 -22.50 -9.91
C VAL A 267 -4.63 -22.13 -8.74
N GLY A 268 -3.59 -21.35 -9.00
CA GLY A 268 -2.71 -20.84 -7.96
C GLY A 268 -1.73 -19.82 -8.52
N PHE A 269 -1.24 -18.94 -7.66
CA PHE A 269 -0.23 -17.96 -8.04
C PHE A 269 0.62 -17.56 -6.84
N VAL A 270 1.85 -17.16 -7.12
CA VAL A 270 2.75 -16.46 -6.21
C VAL A 270 3.32 -15.28 -6.99
N ILE A 271 3.18 -14.09 -6.44
CA ILE A 271 3.76 -12.86 -6.99
C ILE A 271 4.67 -12.30 -5.90
N ALA A 272 5.94 -12.18 -6.21
CA ALA A 272 6.91 -11.52 -5.34
C ALA A 272 7.42 -10.24 -6.02
N PHE A 273 7.73 -9.25 -5.18
CA PHE A 273 8.26 -7.97 -5.61
C PHE A 273 9.66 -7.77 -5.01
N PRO A 274 10.60 -7.20 -5.78
CA PRO A 274 11.89 -6.81 -5.20
C PRO A 274 11.69 -5.70 -4.17
N ASP A 275 12.43 -5.77 -3.06
CA ASP A 275 12.41 -4.71 -2.06
C ASP A 275 13.19 -3.49 -2.54
N VAL A 276 12.48 -2.43 -2.92
CA VAL A 276 13.05 -1.15 -3.36
C VAL A 276 13.10 -0.10 -2.26
N SER A 277 12.67 -0.44 -1.03
CA SER A 277 12.58 0.50 0.10
C SER A 277 13.89 1.24 0.40
N SER A 278 15.03 0.53 0.32
CA SER A 278 16.35 1.13 0.52
C SER A 278 16.69 2.19 -0.54
N ALA A 279 16.28 1.98 -1.79
CA ALA A 279 16.50 2.95 -2.87
C ALA A 279 15.62 4.19 -2.65
N LEU A 280 14.37 3.98 -2.23
CA LEU A 280 13.42 5.06 -1.92
C LEU A 280 13.89 5.98 -0.80
N GLN A 281 14.51 5.43 0.24
CA GLN A 281 15.13 6.23 1.31
C GLN A 281 16.23 7.15 0.77
N ARG A 282 17.06 6.67 -0.17
CA ARG A 282 18.12 7.48 -0.80
C ARG A 282 17.56 8.62 -1.65
N ILE A 283 16.54 8.35 -2.45
CA ILE A 283 15.96 9.34 -3.37
C ILE A 283 14.88 10.23 -2.72
N ARG A 284 14.55 9.98 -1.44
CA ARG A 284 13.57 10.76 -0.66
C ARG A 284 12.21 10.90 -1.35
N GLY A 285 11.76 9.84 -2.04
CA GLY A 285 10.47 9.79 -2.74
C GLY A 285 10.40 10.58 -4.06
N TYR A 286 11.48 11.24 -4.50
CA TYR A 286 11.53 11.99 -5.77
C TYR A 286 12.37 11.24 -6.81
N VAL A 287 11.74 10.84 -7.92
CA VAL A 287 12.44 10.28 -9.08
C VAL A 287 12.90 11.42 -9.98
N SER A 288 14.21 11.61 -10.10
CA SER A 288 14.85 12.48 -11.10
C SER A 288 15.57 11.65 -12.17
N PRO A 289 15.89 12.20 -13.35
CA PRO A 289 16.72 11.52 -14.34
C PRO A 289 18.07 11.02 -13.79
N PHE A 290 18.61 11.65 -12.74
CA PHE A 290 19.83 11.22 -12.05
C PHE A 290 19.57 10.14 -10.99
N SER A 291 18.34 10.05 -10.48
CA SER A 291 17.91 9.02 -9.52
C SER A 291 17.90 7.62 -10.13
N PHE A 292 17.90 7.49 -11.46
CA PHE A 292 18.07 6.18 -12.13
C PHE A 292 19.44 5.57 -11.85
N LEU A 293 20.50 6.37 -11.65
CA LEU A 293 21.82 5.86 -11.26
C LEU A 293 21.83 5.27 -9.84
N ASP A 294 20.91 5.72 -8.98
CA ASP A 294 20.71 5.21 -7.61
C ASP A 294 19.65 4.10 -7.51
N ALA A 295 18.70 4.05 -8.44
CA ALA A 295 17.62 3.05 -8.51
C ALA A 295 18.02 1.81 -9.33
N ILE A 296 19.01 1.94 -10.21
CA ILE A 296 19.73 0.81 -10.77
C ILE A 296 20.56 0.25 -9.61
N PRO A 297 20.34 -1.00 -9.16
CA PRO A 297 21.39 -1.69 -8.44
C PRO A 297 22.58 -1.57 -9.37
N SER A 298 23.66 -0.94 -8.93
CA SER A 298 24.95 -0.94 -9.61
C SER A 298 25.09 -2.22 -10.46
N PRO A 299 25.64 -2.18 -11.69
CA PRO A 299 25.89 -3.42 -12.44
C PRO A 299 26.61 -4.49 -11.60
N TRP A 300 27.29 -4.05 -10.52
CA TRP A 300 27.91 -4.88 -9.49
C TRP A 300 26.98 -5.37 -8.37
N ALA A 301 25.89 -4.67 -8.02
CA ALA A 301 24.89 -5.13 -7.04
C ALA A 301 23.99 -6.26 -7.59
N LEU A 302 23.78 -6.31 -8.91
CA LEU A 302 23.20 -7.48 -9.58
C LEU A 302 24.18 -8.67 -9.54
N ILE A 303 25.50 -8.42 -9.55
CA ILE A 303 26.54 -9.44 -9.37
C ILE A 303 26.67 -9.88 -7.91
N ASP A 304 26.46 -8.98 -6.93
CA ASP A 304 26.49 -9.34 -5.50
C ASP A 304 25.26 -10.17 -5.10
N ILE A 305 24.07 -9.86 -5.65
CA ILE A 305 22.88 -10.72 -5.49
C ILE A 305 23.05 -12.08 -6.20
N LEU A 306 23.83 -12.15 -7.28
CA LEU A 306 24.17 -13.41 -7.95
C LEU A 306 25.38 -14.14 -7.35
N ARG A 307 26.09 -13.54 -6.39
CA ARG A 307 27.21 -14.16 -5.66
C ARG A 307 26.82 -14.73 -4.30
N GLU A 308 25.65 -14.36 -3.78
CA GLU A 308 25.09 -14.89 -2.52
C GLU A 308 23.80 -15.74 -2.73
N VAL A 309 23.67 -16.39 -3.90
CA VAL A 309 22.70 -17.47 -4.16
C VAL A 309 23.41 -18.72 -4.64
#